data_AF-A0AAV2II88-F1
#
_entry.id   AF-A0AAV2II88-F1
#
_cell.length_a   1.000
_cell.length_b   1.000
_cell.length_c   1.000
_cell.angle_alpha   90.00
_cell.angle_beta   90.00
_cell.angle_gamma   90.00
#
_symmetry.space_group_name_H-M   'P 1'
#
loop_
_entity.id
_entity.type
_entity.pdbx_description
1 polymer ?
#
loop_
_entity_poly.entity_id
_entity_poly.type
_entity_poly.pdbx_seq_one_letter_code
_entity_poly.pdbx_strand_id
1 'polypeptide(L)'
;METFLPSSVVLLLLFASGASGLQLFNIQPANIVLGITPRLDLKCSFTFGAGDNVSTLVSLFISRSNDPEYTVYQEIASINTFSGHLVDISHGNASLSGVINNGSGESFISMQWRFPGQQETGLYKCVANGVDAAGHPLSVTSTSEVTSEQPSIGTMIEAIRVLNIKASHALDNICISDCWQTRLDQMSHARFDVSNVYKGRRYLLSKFDRGVSSPLAEESCELYGGYLAEFDDNDELLFVQGFLRANSVAGYKMVRVGGTDEGHEGTWVYQRNNKPMAFTKWMPGEPDGIPLDDCVYLWSDHEWLMDDSRCSFYDSNYNPRYLCEVPV
;
A
#
# COMPACT_ATOMS: atom_id res chain seq x y z
N MET A 1 -7.55 -6.77 -71.45
CA MET A 1 -6.89 -8.03 -71.06
C MET A 1 -7.12 -8.17 -69.58
N GLU A 2 -8.32 -8.61 -69.23
CA GLU A 2 -8.80 -8.80 -67.86
C GLU A 2 -8.51 -10.25 -67.50
N THR A 3 -7.78 -10.47 -66.40
CA THR A 3 -7.47 -11.83 -65.92
C THR A 3 -8.15 -12.07 -64.58
N PHE A 4 -8.99 -13.09 -64.61
CA PHE A 4 -9.81 -13.70 -63.56
C PHE A 4 -9.04 -14.03 -62.27
N LEU A 5 -9.68 -13.77 -61.12
CA LEU A 5 -9.38 -14.39 -59.82
C LEU A 5 -10.19 -15.70 -59.68
N PRO A 6 -9.63 -16.80 -59.14
CA PRO A 6 -10.44 -17.93 -58.73
C PRO A 6 -10.85 -17.80 -57.25
N SER A 7 -12.16 -17.72 -57.02
CA SER A 7 -12.77 -17.87 -55.68
C SER A 7 -12.50 -19.28 -55.16
N SER A 8 -11.73 -19.39 -54.08
CA SER A 8 -11.64 -20.63 -53.29
C SER A 8 -12.74 -20.61 -52.23
N VAL A 9 -13.77 -21.41 -52.46
CA VAL A 9 -14.86 -21.68 -51.50
C VAL A 9 -14.28 -22.52 -50.36
N VAL A 10 -14.11 -21.91 -49.18
CA VAL A 10 -13.82 -22.65 -47.95
C VAL A 10 -15.09 -23.33 -47.50
N LEU A 11 -15.14 -24.64 -47.69
CA LEU A 11 -16.22 -25.50 -47.23
C LEU A 11 -16.13 -25.63 -45.69
N LEU A 12 -16.83 -24.75 -44.96
CA LEU A 12 -17.06 -24.90 -43.54
C LEU A 12 -18.01 -26.09 -43.33
N LEU A 13 -17.45 -27.26 -43.04
CA LEU A 13 -18.17 -28.38 -42.46
C LEU A 13 -18.60 -27.97 -41.04
N LEU A 14 -19.79 -27.36 -40.93
CA LEU A 14 -20.50 -27.23 -39.67
C LEU A 14 -20.95 -28.63 -39.24
N PHE A 15 -20.12 -29.31 -38.45
CA PHE A 15 -20.63 -30.34 -37.55
C PHE A 15 -21.45 -29.61 -36.48
N ALA A 16 -22.76 -29.63 -36.64
CA ALA A 16 -23.70 -29.35 -35.55
C ALA A 16 -23.63 -30.52 -34.55
N SER A 17 -22.63 -30.51 -33.67
CA SER A 17 -22.69 -31.25 -32.41
C SER A 17 -23.46 -30.39 -31.42
N GLY A 18 -24.57 -30.88 -30.88
CA GLY A 18 -25.26 -30.24 -29.75
C GLY A 18 -24.25 -29.97 -28.63
N ALA A 19 -24.04 -28.70 -28.30
CA ALA A 19 -23.01 -28.30 -27.35
C ALA A 19 -23.42 -28.71 -25.94
N SER A 20 -22.67 -29.66 -25.36
CA SER A 20 -22.59 -29.88 -23.92
C SER A 20 -21.74 -28.78 -23.29
N GLY A 21 -21.88 -28.55 -21.98
CA GLY A 21 -21.22 -27.48 -21.25
C GLY A 21 -19.73 -27.39 -21.54
N LEU A 22 -19.22 -26.17 -21.68
CA LEU A 22 -17.84 -25.94 -22.09
C LEU A 22 -16.92 -26.09 -20.88
N GLN A 23 -16.13 -27.17 -20.87
CA GLN A 23 -14.99 -27.29 -19.98
C GLN A 23 -13.75 -26.70 -20.65
N LEU A 24 -13.21 -25.64 -20.06
CA LEU A 24 -11.97 -25.01 -20.52
C LEU A 24 -10.87 -25.27 -19.50
N PHE A 25 -9.75 -25.83 -19.96
CA PHE A 25 -8.54 -25.97 -19.16
C PHE A 25 -7.44 -25.12 -19.78
N ASN A 26 -7.08 -24.04 -19.09
CA ASN A 26 -6.05 -23.10 -19.52
C ASN A 26 -4.78 -23.29 -18.68
N ILE A 27 -3.66 -23.47 -19.35
CA ILE A 27 -2.33 -23.59 -18.74
C ILE A 27 -1.42 -22.54 -19.36
N GLN A 28 -0.83 -21.68 -18.53
CA GLN A 28 0.07 -20.62 -19.01
C GLN A 28 1.29 -20.43 -18.09
N PRO A 29 2.52 -20.49 -18.62
CA PRO A 29 2.89 -20.98 -19.95
C PRO A 29 2.88 -22.52 -20.02
N ALA A 30 2.66 -23.10 -21.20
CA ALA A 30 2.75 -24.56 -21.42
C ALA A 30 4.21 -25.08 -21.46
N ASN A 31 5.17 -24.18 -21.65
CA ASN A 31 6.60 -24.48 -21.57
C ASN A 31 7.25 -23.58 -20.51
N ILE A 32 7.93 -24.20 -19.54
CA ILE A 32 8.65 -23.49 -18.48
C ILE A 32 10.15 -23.47 -18.77
N VAL A 33 10.74 -22.28 -18.71
CA VAL A 33 12.19 -22.11 -18.76
C VAL A 33 12.70 -22.13 -17.32
N LEU A 34 13.45 -23.17 -16.96
CA LEU A 34 13.89 -23.40 -15.58
C LEU A 34 14.67 -22.18 -15.05
N GLY A 35 14.23 -21.65 -13.90
CA GLY A 35 14.85 -20.48 -13.25
C GLY A 35 14.52 -19.11 -13.87
N ILE A 36 13.78 -19.05 -14.99
CA ILE A 36 13.39 -17.79 -15.64
C ILE A 36 11.88 -17.58 -15.62
N THR A 37 11.08 -18.62 -15.89
CA THR A 37 9.62 -18.49 -15.90
C THR A 37 9.13 -18.04 -14.51
N PRO A 38 8.46 -16.87 -14.40
CA PRO A 38 8.14 -16.31 -13.09
C PRO A 38 6.92 -16.96 -12.43
N ARG A 39 6.02 -17.53 -13.24
CA ARG A 39 4.79 -18.17 -12.78
C ARG A 39 4.29 -19.23 -13.74
N LEU A 40 3.62 -20.24 -13.20
CA LEU A 40 2.79 -21.20 -13.93
C LEU A 40 1.37 -21.10 -13.38
N ASP A 41 0.42 -20.81 -14.26
CA ASP A 41 -1.00 -20.63 -13.95
C ASP A 41 -1.81 -21.76 -14.59
N LEU A 42 -2.55 -22.51 -13.77
CA LEU A 42 -3.52 -23.52 -14.20
C LEU A 42 -4.91 -23.03 -13.84
N LYS A 43 -5.83 -22.97 -14.80
CA LYS A 43 -7.25 -22.68 -14.55
C LYS A 43 -8.13 -23.74 -15.21
N CYS A 44 -8.78 -24.55 -14.39
CA CYS A 44 -9.79 -25.53 -14.78
C CYS A 44 -11.16 -24.90 -14.55
N SER A 45 -11.90 -24.62 -15.62
CA SER A 45 -13.17 -23.91 -15.61
C SER A 45 -14.28 -24.69 -16.30
N PHE A 46 -15.50 -24.55 -15.78
CA PHE A 46 -16.72 -25.14 -16.31
C PHE A 46 -17.83 -24.09 -16.35
N THR A 47 -18.50 -23.98 -17.48
CA THR A 47 -19.67 -23.11 -17.68
C THR A 47 -20.82 -23.91 -18.25
N PHE A 48 -22.02 -23.71 -17.68
CA PHE A 48 -23.24 -24.32 -18.20
C PHE A 48 -23.62 -23.73 -19.57
N GLY A 49 -23.88 -24.59 -20.55
CA GLY A 49 -24.31 -24.28 -21.91
C GLY A 49 -25.77 -24.68 -22.20
N ALA A 50 -26.28 -24.21 -23.34
CA ALA A 50 -27.61 -24.57 -23.82
C ALA A 50 -27.55 -25.94 -24.53
N GLY A 51 -27.98 -26.99 -23.83
CA GLY A 51 -27.91 -28.38 -24.32
C GLY A 51 -27.16 -29.35 -23.40
N ASP A 52 -26.83 -28.91 -22.18
CA ASP A 52 -25.96 -29.65 -21.28
C ASP A 52 -26.55 -30.94 -20.74
N ASN A 53 -25.74 -31.99 -20.81
CA ASN A 53 -26.00 -33.22 -20.08
C ASN A 53 -25.70 -33.07 -18.58
N VAL A 54 -24.93 -32.05 -18.14
CA VAL A 54 -24.65 -31.81 -16.71
C VAL A 54 -25.58 -30.72 -16.19
N SER A 55 -26.56 -31.11 -15.38
CA SER A 55 -27.55 -30.21 -14.76
C SER A 55 -27.02 -29.53 -13.50
N THR A 56 -26.20 -30.23 -12.72
CA THR A 56 -25.63 -29.76 -11.46
C THR A 56 -24.18 -30.21 -11.36
N LEU A 57 -23.26 -29.27 -11.12
CA LEU A 57 -21.86 -29.59 -10.88
C LEU A 57 -21.69 -30.02 -9.43
N VAL A 58 -20.93 -31.10 -9.21
CA VAL A 58 -20.67 -31.69 -7.90
C VAL A 58 -19.25 -31.36 -7.45
N SER A 59 -18.26 -31.47 -8.34
CA SER A 59 -16.87 -31.16 -8.02
C SER A 59 -16.05 -30.77 -9.25
N LEU A 60 -15.01 -29.98 -8.99
CA LEU A 60 -13.92 -29.70 -9.93
C LEU A 60 -12.61 -30.10 -9.26
N PHE A 61 -11.75 -30.81 -9.98
CA PHE A 61 -10.43 -31.13 -9.49
C PHE A 61 -9.39 -31.17 -10.60
N ILE A 62 -8.15 -30.93 -10.22
CA ILE A 62 -6.97 -31.03 -11.07
C ILE A 62 -6.16 -32.22 -10.58
N SER A 63 -5.75 -33.05 -11.53
CA SER A 63 -4.84 -34.17 -11.30
C SER A 63 -3.63 -34.08 -12.23
N ARG A 64 -2.51 -34.65 -11.82
CA ARG A 64 -1.24 -34.62 -12.56
C ARG A 64 -0.64 -36.02 -12.68
N SER A 65 -0.06 -36.32 -13.83
CA SER A 65 0.84 -37.45 -14.05
C SER A 65 2.26 -36.94 -14.30
N ASN A 66 3.22 -37.47 -13.54
CA ASN A 66 4.65 -37.16 -13.72
C ASN A 66 5.30 -38.05 -14.80
N ASP A 67 4.60 -39.08 -15.27
CA ASP A 67 5.09 -40.05 -16.26
C ASP A 67 4.22 -39.98 -17.53
N PRO A 68 4.81 -39.66 -18.71
CA PRO A 68 4.11 -39.65 -19.98
C PRO A 68 3.90 -41.04 -20.60
N GLU A 69 4.67 -42.07 -20.20
CA GLU A 69 4.53 -43.45 -20.68
C GLU A 69 3.51 -44.26 -19.86
N TYR A 70 3.45 -44.03 -18.55
CA TYR A 70 2.50 -44.67 -17.63
C TYR A 70 1.66 -43.62 -16.90
N THR A 71 0.60 -43.12 -17.55
CA THR A 71 -0.18 -41.98 -17.07
C THR A 71 -1.05 -42.30 -15.84
N VAL A 72 -0.44 -42.39 -14.67
CA VAL A 72 -1.13 -42.46 -13.38
C VAL A 72 -1.37 -41.04 -12.87
N TYR A 73 -2.63 -40.62 -12.88
CA TYR A 73 -3.02 -39.30 -12.41
C TYR A 73 -3.22 -39.30 -10.89
N GLN A 74 -2.51 -38.41 -10.21
CA GLN A 74 -2.71 -38.12 -8.79
C GLN A 74 -3.47 -36.81 -8.65
N GLU A 75 -4.51 -36.77 -7.83
CA GLU A 75 -5.24 -35.54 -7.51
C GLU A 75 -4.33 -34.58 -6.74
N ILE A 76 -4.27 -33.32 -7.18
CA ILE A 76 -3.41 -32.30 -6.56
C ILE A 76 -4.21 -31.13 -5.99
N ALA A 77 -5.44 -30.91 -6.47
CA ALA A 77 -6.32 -29.88 -5.94
C ALA A 77 -7.78 -30.21 -6.26
N SER A 78 -8.69 -29.96 -5.33
CA SER A 78 -10.13 -30.12 -5.57
C SER A 78 -11.00 -29.09 -4.84
N ILE A 79 -12.20 -28.92 -5.37
CA ILE A 79 -13.30 -28.19 -4.78
C ILE A 79 -14.59 -28.97 -5.03
N ASN A 80 -15.48 -29.00 -4.04
CA ASN A 80 -16.77 -29.67 -4.15
C ASN A 80 -17.89 -28.83 -3.53
N THR A 81 -19.13 -29.13 -3.90
CA THR A 81 -20.32 -28.39 -3.45
C THR A 81 -20.73 -28.68 -2.01
N PHE A 82 -20.32 -29.82 -1.46
CA PHE A 82 -20.74 -30.25 -0.12
C PHE A 82 -20.00 -29.50 0.99
N SER A 83 -18.67 -29.44 0.87
CA SER A 83 -17.82 -28.72 1.83
C SER A 83 -17.66 -27.25 1.43
N GLY A 84 -17.72 -26.93 0.14
CA GLY A 84 -17.40 -25.59 -0.38
C GLY A 84 -15.94 -25.17 -0.16
N HIS A 85 -15.11 -26.03 0.44
CA HIS A 85 -13.73 -25.74 0.78
C HIS A 85 -12.78 -26.26 -0.31
N LEU A 86 -11.72 -25.50 -0.54
CA LEU A 86 -10.60 -25.90 -1.39
C LEU A 86 -9.75 -26.91 -0.62
N VAL A 87 -9.39 -28.01 -1.28
CA VAL A 87 -8.46 -29.00 -0.77
C VAL A 87 -7.20 -28.95 -1.62
N ASP A 88 -6.07 -28.59 -1.00
CA ASP A 88 -4.75 -28.65 -1.61
C ASP A 88 -4.04 -29.94 -1.19
N ILE A 89 -3.77 -30.81 -2.17
CA ILE A 89 -3.13 -32.13 -2.00
C ILE A 89 -1.71 -32.11 -2.58
N SER A 90 -1.32 -31.03 -3.26
CA SER A 90 -0.07 -30.96 -3.99
C SER A 90 1.18 -30.93 -3.12
N HIS A 91 1.01 -30.71 -1.81
CA HIS A 91 2.08 -30.57 -0.81
C HIS A 91 3.16 -29.53 -1.20
N GLY A 92 2.86 -28.63 -2.15
CA GLY A 92 3.78 -27.64 -2.69
C GLY A 92 3.43 -26.21 -2.29
N ASN A 93 4.28 -25.25 -2.70
CA ASN A 93 4.08 -23.82 -2.44
C ASN A 93 3.14 -23.14 -3.47
N ALA A 94 2.08 -23.83 -3.88
CA ALA A 94 1.13 -23.26 -4.82
C ALA A 94 0.06 -22.43 -4.10
N SER A 95 -0.37 -21.33 -4.71
CA SER A 95 -1.58 -20.65 -4.27
C SER A 95 -2.80 -21.24 -4.98
N LEU A 96 -3.78 -21.67 -4.20
CA LEU A 96 -5.01 -22.29 -4.68
C LEU A 96 -6.20 -21.35 -4.50
N SER A 97 -7.07 -21.27 -5.51
CA SER A 97 -8.33 -20.50 -5.47
C SER A 97 -9.40 -21.21 -6.29
N GLY A 98 -10.67 -20.93 -6.02
CA GLY A 98 -11.75 -21.55 -6.79
C GLY A 98 -13.13 -21.30 -6.18
N VAL A 99 -14.15 -21.59 -6.97
CA VAL A 99 -15.56 -21.46 -6.61
C VAL A 99 -16.38 -22.42 -7.46
N ILE A 100 -17.45 -22.99 -6.89
CA ILE A 100 -18.48 -23.70 -7.65
C ILE A 100 -19.76 -22.88 -7.63
N ASN A 101 -20.28 -22.60 -8.82
CA ASN A 101 -21.49 -21.82 -9.06
C ASN A 101 -22.51 -22.68 -9.84
N ASN A 102 -23.43 -23.36 -9.15
CA ASN A 102 -24.50 -24.17 -9.75
C ASN A 102 -25.68 -23.30 -10.23
N GLY A 103 -25.42 -22.39 -11.17
CA GLY A 103 -26.40 -21.45 -11.70
C GLY A 103 -25.94 -20.85 -13.02
N SER A 104 -25.71 -19.54 -13.05
CA SER A 104 -25.36 -18.78 -14.27
C SER A 104 -23.89 -18.31 -14.33
N GLY A 105 -23.05 -18.72 -13.38
CA GLY A 105 -21.65 -18.29 -13.27
C GLY A 105 -20.64 -19.35 -13.69
N GLU A 106 -19.41 -18.94 -13.96
CA GLU A 106 -18.28 -19.85 -14.15
C GLU A 106 -17.96 -20.55 -12.83
N SER A 107 -17.86 -21.88 -12.86
CA SER A 107 -17.24 -22.67 -11.78
C SER A 107 -15.79 -22.91 -12.16
N PHE A 108 -14.84 -22.66 -11.24
CA PHE A 108 -13.44 -22.88 -11.55
C PHE A 108 -12.61 -23.27 -10.33
N ILE A 109 -11.50 -23.93 -10.60
CA ILE A 109 -10.38 -24.12 -9.67
C ILE A 109 -9.11 -23.64 -10.38
N SER A 110 -8.33 -22.82 -9.70
CA SER A 110 -7.14 -22.17 -10.23
C SER A 110 -5.97 -22.34 -9.27
N MET A 111 -4.83 -22.75 -9.82
CA MET A 111 -3.62 -23.05 -9.08
C MET A 111 -2.44 -22.32 -9.70
N GLN A 112 -1.64 -21.65 -8.88
CA GLN A 112 -0.53 -20.82 -9.33
C GLN A 112 0.74 -21.14 -8.55
N TRP A 113 1.83 -21.41 -9.27
CA TRP A 113 3.18 -21.55 -8.70
C TRP A 113 4.03 -20.33 -9.09
N ARG A 114 4.88 -19.89 -8.17
CA ARG A 114 5.92 -18.89 -8.44
C ARG A 114 7.24 -19.61 -8.72
N PHE A 115 7.91 -19.19 -9.80
CA PHE A 115 9.17 -19.79 -10.26
C PHE A 115 9.11 -21.32 -10.33
N PRO A 116 8.18 -21.89 -11.14
CA PRO A 116 8.02 -23.34 -11.29
C PRO A 116 9.33 -24.00 -11.75
N GLY A 117 9.58 -25.19 -11.23
CA GLY A 117 10.71 -26.04 -11.61
C GLY A 117 10.26 -27.30 -12.34
N GLN A 118 11.18 -28.25 -12.49
CA GLN A 118 10.89 -29.52 -13.16
C GLN A 118 9.81 -30.34 -12.44
N GLN A 119 9.61 -30.12 -11.13
CA GLN A 119 8.61 -30.82 -10.31
C GLN A 119 7.18 -30.44 -10.68
N GLU A 120 6.96 -29.31 -11.35
CA GLU A 120 5.65 -28.82 -11.82
C GLU A 120 5.40 -29.18 -13.30
N THR A 121 6.20 -30.06 -13.90
CA THR A 121 6.01 -30.54 -15.27
C THR A 121 5.17 -31.82 -15.32
N GLY A 122 4.66 -32.15 -16.49
CA GLY A 122 3.92 -33.38 -16.75
C GLY A 122 2.54 -33.14 -17.35
N LEU A 123 1.73 -34.20 -17.36
CA LEU A 123 0.40 -34.19 -17.93
C LEU A 123 -0.61 -33.81 -16.85
N TYR A 124 -1.30 -32.70 -17.06
CA TYR A 124 -2.37 -32.24 -16.19
C TYR A 124 -3.72 -32.63 -16.76
N LYS A 125 -4.66 -32.95 -15.88
CA LYS A 125 -6.04 -33.28 -16.21
C LYS A 125 -6.99 -32.53 -15.29
N CYS A 126 -7.83 -31.71 -15.91
CA CYS A 126 -8.97 -31.03 -15.32
C CYS A 126 -10.19 -31.94 -15.42
N VAL A 127 -10.89 -32.17 -14.31
CA VAL A 127 -12.07 -33.03 -14.25
C VAL A 127 -13.22 -32.26 -13.60
N ALA A 128 -14.37 -32.27 -14.28
CA ALA A 128 -15.62 -31.70 -13.82
C ALA A 128 -16.62 -32.83 -13.65
N ASN A 129 -16.98 -33.14 -12.41
CA ASN A 129 -17.99 -34.13 -12.10
C ASN A 129 -19.31 -33.44 -11.79
N GLY A 130 -20.39 -33.95 -12.36
CA GLY A 130 -21.74 -33.49 -12.11
C GLY A 130 -22.77 -34.60 -12.27
N VAL A 131 -24.03 -34.21 -12.25
CA VAL A 131 -25.16 -35.10 -12.52
C VAL A 131 -26.02 -34.56 -13.64
N ASP A 132 -26.66 -35.44 -14.40
CA ASP A 132 -27.62 -35.04 -15.44
C ASP A 132 -28.99 -34.66 -14.86
N ALA A 133 -29.95 -34.32 -15.72
CA ALA A 133 -31.31 -33.99 -15.30
C ALA A 133 -32.08 -35.19 -14.72
N ALA A 134 -31.66 -36.42 -15.02
CA ALA A 134 -32.21 -37.66 -14.48
C ALA A 134 -31.50 -38.13 -13.19
N GLY A 135 -30.43 -37.45 -12.78
CA GLY A 135 -29.63 -37.77 -11.61
C GLY A 135 -28.48 -38.76 -11.86
N HIS A 136 -28.15 -39.10 -13.10
CA HIS A 136 -27.00 -39.96 -13.40
C HIS A 136 -25.69 -39.20 -13.31
N PRO A 137 -24.62 -39.81 -12.77
CA PRO A 137 -23.31 -39.17 -12.70
C PRO A 137 -22.68 -39.01 -14.08
N LEU A 138 -22.07 -37.85 -14.31
CA LEU A 138 -21.31 -37.51 -15.50
C LEU A 138 -19.97 -36.86 -15.14
N SER A 139 -18.96 -37.15 -15.94
CA SER A 139 -17.62 -36.58 -15.79
C SER A 139 -17.14 -36.03 -17.14
N VAL A 140 -16.76 -34.76 -17.16
CA VAL A 140 -16.12 -34.11 -18.30
C VAL A 140 -14.65 -33.91 -17.96
N THR A 141 -13.75 -34.25 -18.88
CA THR A 141 -12.31 -34.15 -18.65
C THR A 141 -11.60 -33.41 -19.77
N SER A 142 -10.59 -32.61 -19.42
CA SER A 142 -9.67 -31.96 -20.35
C SER A 142 -8.23 -32.12 -19.88
N THR A 143 -7.32 -32.39 -20.82
CA THR A 143 -5.90 -32.64 -20.52
C THR A 143 -5.00 -31.63 -21.21
N SER A 144 -3.89 -31.28 -20.58
CA SER A 144 -2.87 -30.40 -21.16
C SER A 144 -1.51 -30.70 -20.55
N GLU A 145 -0.46 -30.50 -21.34
CA GLU A 145 0.92 -30.83 -20.96
C GLU A 145 1.70 -29.58 -20.58
N VAL A 146 2.51 -29.69 -19.51
CA VAL A 146 3.53 -28.71 -19.15
C VAL A 146 4.90 -29.34 -19.39
N THR A 147 5.68 -28.72 -20.28
CA THR A 147 7.06 -29.13 -20.59
C THR A 147 8.06 -28.16 -19.97
N SER A 148 9.32 -28.59 -19.80
CA SER A 148 10.40 -27.71 -19.34
C SER A 148 11.60 -27.73 -20.26
N GLU A 149 12.34 -26.62 -20.28
CA GLU A 149 13.61 -26.50 -20.97
C GLU A 149 14.68 -25.77 -20.13
N GLN A 150 15.94 -26.07 -20.42
CA GLN A 150 17.09 -25.36 -19.85
C GLN A 150 17.29 -24.04 -20.60
N PRO A 151 17.57 -22.92 -19.92
CA PRO A 151 17.78 -21.64 -20.57
C PRO A 151 19.06 -21.63 -21.39
N SER A 152 19.00 -21.05 -22.60
CA SER A 152 20.20 -20.74 -23.38
C SER A 152 20.98 -19.58 -22.75
N ILE A 153 22.27 -19.44 -23.10
CA ILE A 153 23.09 -18.30 -22.68
C ILE A 153 22.44 -16.96 -23.09
N GLY A 154 21.87 -16.88 -24.30
CA GLY A 154 21.16 -15.68 -24.77
C GLY A 154 19.93 -15.36 -23.93
N THR A 155 19.15 -16.38 -23.57
CA THR A 155 17.97 -16.24 -22.69
C THR A 155 18.36 -15.74 -21.31
N MET A 156 19.48 -16.24 -20.75
CA MET A 156 19.99 -15.78 -19.46
C MET A 156 20.45 -14.32 -19.50
N ILE A 157 21.15 -13.90 -20.57
CA ILE A 157 21.57 -12.50 -20.75
C ILE A 157 20.34 -11.58 -20.80
N GLU A 158 19.29 -11.96 -21.54
CA GLU A 158 18.08 -11.16 -21.61
C GLU A 158 17.33 -11.11 -20.27
N ALA A 159 17.27 -12.23 -19.53
CA ALA A 159 16.69 -12.24 -18.20
C ALA A 159 17.43 -11.30 -17.24
N ILE A 160 18.77 -11.29 -17.25
CA ILE A 160 19.58 -10.36 -16.46
C ILE A 160 19.31 -8.91 -16.88
N ARG A 161 19.21 -8.64 -18.18
CA ARG A 161 18.88 -7.31 -18.69
C ARG A 161 17.52 -6.83 -18.18
N VAL A 162 16.49 -7.67 -18.27
CA VAL A 162 15.15 -7.37 -17.78
C VAL A 162 15.15 -7.16 -16.26
N LEU A 163 15.91 -7.96 -15.51
CA LEU A 163 16.08 -7.78 -14.06
C LEU A 163 16.71 -6.44 -13.72
N ASN A 164 17.78 -6.03 -14.43
CA ASN A 164 18.40 -4.72 -14.23
C ASN A 164 17.44 -3.56 -14.50
N ILE A 165 16.62 -3.66 -15.56
CA ILE A 165 15.60 -2.65 -15.87
C ILE A 165 14.55 -2.58 -14.75
N LYS A 166 14.04 -3.72 -14.31
CA LYS A 166 13.05 -3.78 -13.20
C LYS A 166 13.63 -3.24 -11.89
N ALA A 167 14.88 -3.55 -11.60
CA ALA A 167 15.58 -3.03 -10.43
C ALA A 167 15.73 -1.50 -10.49
N SER A 168 16.12 -0.96 -11.65
CA SER A 168 16.17 0.50 -11.88
C SER A 168 14.80 1.13 -11.65
N HIS A 169 13.75 0.61 -12.26
CA HIS A 169 12.39 1.13 -12.07
C HIS A 169 11.88 0.99 -10.62
N ALA A 170 12.25 -0.08 -9.91
CA ALA A 170 11.91 -0.22 -8.51
C ALA A 170 12.60 0.87 -7.67
N LEU A 171 13.84 1.23 -8.00
CA LEU A 171 14.55 2.34 -7.37
C LEU A 171 13.97 3.71 -7.76
N ASP A 172 13.51 3.89 -8.99
CA ASP A 172 12.88 5.15 -9.45
C ASP A 172 11.45 5.33 -8.86
N ASN A 173 10.71 4.24 -8.66
CA ASN A 173 9.39 4.25 -8.01
C ASN A 173 9.48 4.29 -6.47
N ILE A 174 10.64 4.00 -5.90
CA ILE A 174 10.94 4.40 -4.54
C ILE A 174 11.13 5.90 -4.63
N CYS A 175 10.19 6.61 -4.04
CA CYS A 175 10.23 8.04 -3.90
C CYS A 175 11.45 8.41 -3.03
N ILE A 176 12.60 8.70 -3.64
CA ILE A 176 13.83 9.11 -2.95
C ILE A 176 13.87 10.64 -2.90
N SER A 177 14.17 11.18 -1.71
CA SER A 177 14.28 12.60 -1.26
C SER A 177 13.26 13.62 -1.78
N ASP A 178 13.14 13.83 -3.08
CA ASP A 178 12.54 15.04 -3.66
C ASP A 178 11.02 15.04 -3.59
N CYS A 179 10.38 13.89 -3.81
CA CYS A 179 8.93 13.76 -3.59
C CYS A 179 8.57 13.63 -2.10
N TRP A 180 9.49 13.16 -1.23
CA TRP A 180 9.29 13.24 0.22
C TRP A 180 9.30 14.68 0.70
N GLN A 181 10.27 15.48 0.25
CA GLN A 181 10.32 16.92 0.56
C GLN A 181 9.08 17.63 0.03
N THR A 182 8.66 17.34 -1.20
CA THR A 182 7.44 17.92 -1.78
C THR A 182 6.18 17.52 -0.99
N ARG A 183 6.06 16.25 -0.60
CA ARG A 183 4.92 15.75 0.18
C ARG A 183 4.92 16.31 1.61
N LEU A 184 6.09 16.39 2.24
CA LEU A 184 6.25 17.01 3.56
C LEU A 184 5.90 18.49 3.50
N ASP A 185 6.36 19.23 2.49
CA ASP A 185 6.01 20.65 2.29
C ASP A 185 4.50 20.84 2.08
N GLN A 186 3.85 19.99 1.28
CA GLN A 186 2.39 19.99 1.12
C GLN A 186 1.66 19.69 2.44
N MET A 187 2.16 18.72 3.21
CA MET A 187 1.60 18.38 4.53
C MET A 187 1.81 19.51 5.54
N SER A 188 2.98 20.17 5.53
CA SER A 188 3.29 21.34 6.34
C SER A 188 2.30 22.47 6.04
N HIS A 189 2.08 22.84 4.77
CA HIS A 189 1.14 23.90 4.43
C HIS A 189 -0.32 23.55 4.77
N ALA A 190 -0.68 22.27 4.77
CA ALA A 190 -2.02 21.82 5.18
C ALA A 190 -2.24 21.97 6.70
N ARG A 191 -1.21 21.72 7.52
CA ARG A 191 -1.30 21.77 8.99
C ARG A 191 -0.86 23.08 9.63
N PHE A 192 -0.02 23.84 8.94
CA PHE A 192 0.64 25.03 9.47
C PHE A 192 0.49 26.22 8.54
N ASP A 193 0.49 27.41 9.12
CA ASP A 193 0.92 28.62 8.43
C ASP A 193 2.45 28.64 8.47
N VAL A 194 3.09 28.96 7.35
CA VAL A 194 4.55 28.84 7.19
C VAL A 194 5.14 30.24 6.96
N SER A 195 6.16 30.60 7.73
CA SER A 195 6.83 31.90 7.58
C SER A 195 7.75 31.94 6.35
N ASN A 196 8.18 33.15 5.98
CA ASN A 196 9.38 33.33 5.16
C ASN A 196 10.62 32.78 5.90
N VAL A 197 11.71 32.57 5.16
CA VAL A 197 12.98 32.14 5.75
C VAL A 197 13.62 33.31 6.51
N TYR A 198 14.01 33.09 7.76
CA TYR A 198 14.78 34.01 8.59
C TYR A 198 16.05 33.31 9.07
N LYS A 199 17.23 33.87 8.75
CA LYS A 199 18.55 33.31 9.11
C LYS A 199 18.70 31.78 8.87
N GLY A 200 18.14 31.25 7.78
CA GLY A 200 18.21 29.82 7.43
C GLY A 200 17.18 28.93 8.14
N ARG A 201 16.12 29.52 8.70
CA ARG A 201 15.05 28.81 9.42
C ARG A 201 13.69 29.26 8.94
N ARG A 202 12.68 28.38 9.03
CA ARG A 202 11.25 28.71 8.88
C ARG A 202 10.52 28.44 10.17
N TYR A 203 9.45 29.18 10.41
CA TYR A 203 8.56 28.97 11.54
C TYR A 203 7.21 28.47 11.04
N LEU A 204 6.71 27.42 11.70
CA LEU A 204 5.45 26.77 11.35
C LEU A 204 4.47 26.94 12.51
N LEU A 205 3.43 27.73 12.29
CA LEU A 205 2.37 27.99 13.27
C LEU A 205 1.22 27.01 13.05
N SER A 206 0.82 26.27 14.09
CA SER A 206 -0.23 25.26 13.94
C SER A 206 -1.62 25.86 13.63
N LYS A 207 -2.39 25.21 12.74
CA LYS A 207 -3.73 25.67 12.32
C LYS A 207 -4.87 25.06 13.13
N PHE A 208 -4.80 23.76 13.41
CA PHE A 208 -5.95 22.98 13.93
C PHE A 208 -5.73 22.45 15.34
N ASP A 209 -4.49 22.24 15.74
CA ASP A 209 -4.13 21.69 17.03
C ASP A 209 -4.32 22.75 18.12
N ARG A 210 -5.37 22.60 18.94
CA ARG A 210 -5.71 23.50 20.04
C ARG A 210 -5.34 22.84 21.36
N GLY A 211 -4.59 23.54 22.20
CA GLY A 211 -4.30 23.10 23.57
C GLY A 211 -3.59 21.76 23.64
N VAL A 212 -2.69 21.52 22.70
CA VAL A 212 -1.80 20.37 22.72
C VAL A 212 -0.76 20.56 23.82
N SER A 213 -0.51 19.51 24.60
CA SER A 213 0.48 19.56 25.67
C SER A 213 1.88 19.81 25.12
N SER A 214 2.72 20.45 25.94
CA SER A 214 3.96 19.79 26.35
C SER A 214 4.78 19.05 25.28
N PRO A 215 4.96 17.74 25.52
CA PRO A 215 5.65 16.82 24.63
C PRO A 215 5.01 16.66 23.25
N LEU A 216 3.69 16.73 23.13
CA LEU A 216 3.01 16.48 21.85
C LEU A 216 3.27 17.58 20.82
N ALA A 217 3.42 18.83 21.27
CA ALA A 217 3.79 19.92 20.36
C ALA A 217 5.24 19.78 19.89
N GLU A 218 6.15 19.34 20.77
CA GLU A 218 7.55 19.05 20.39
C GLU A 218 7.62 17.92 19.37
N GLU A 219 6.97 16.79 19.65
CA GLU A 219 6.93 15.63 18.75
C GLU A 219 6.34 16.01 17.38
N SER A 220 5.33 16.89 17.37
CA SER A 220 4.79 17.43 16.12
C SER A 220 5.85 18.22 15.35
N CYS A 221 6.64 19.08 16.01
CA CYS A 221 7.71 19.82 15.35
C CYS A 221 8.85 18.91 14.87
N GLU A 222 9.23 17.90 15.66
CA GLU A 222 10.25 16.91 15.31
C GLU A 222 9.87 16.12 14.05
N LEU A 223 8.58 15.78 13.88
CA LEU A 223 8.07 15.11 12.68
C LEU A 223 8.33 15.90 11.39
N TYR A 224 8.38 17.23 11.47
CA TYR A 224 8.70 18.12 10.34
C TYR A 224 10.16 18.58 10.33
N GLY A 225 11.04 17.91 11.09
CA GLY A 225 12.47 18.18 11.11
C GLY A 225 12.88 19.43 11.91
N GLY A 226 11.99 19.93 12.77
CA GLY A 226 12.25 21.08 13.64
C GLY A 226 12.08 20.74 15.12
N TYR A 227 11.83 21.79 15.89
CA TYR A 227 11.57 21.75 17.33
C TYR A 227 10.67 22.94 17.71
N LEU A 228 10.11 23.00 18.92
CA LEU A 228 9.38 24.21 19.34
C LEU A 228 10.32 25.42 19.35
N ALA A 229 9.84 26.56 18.86
CA ALA A 229 10.70 27.72 18.60
C ALA A 229 11.55 28.14 19.82
N GLU A 230 12.85 28.31 19.58
CA GLU A 230 13.85 28.73 20.57
C GLU A 230 14.41 30.09 20.11
N PHE A 231 14.21 31.17 20.88
CA PHE A 231 14.65 32.51 20.46
C PHE A 231 16.05 32.86 20.96
N ASP A 232 16.97 33.15 20.06
CA ASP A 232 18.35 33.52 20.36
C ASP A 232 18.50 35.05 20.62
N ASP A 233 17.69 35.87 19.95
CA ASP A 233 17.80 37.32 20.01
C ASP A 233 16.47 38.08 19.80
N ASN A 234 16.49 39.39 20.06
CA ASN A 234 15.32 40.24 19.92
C ASN A 234 14.86 40.42 18.46
N ASP A 235 15.76 40.35 17.49
CA ASP A 235 15.40 40.52 16.07
C ASP A 235 14.63 39.30 15.56
N GLU A 236 15.02 38.11 16.02
CA GLU A 236 14.29 36.86 15.78
C GLU A 236 12.88 36.89 16.37
N LEU A 237 12.75 37.31 17.63
CA LEU A 237 11.45 37.49 18.25
C LEU A 237 10.60 38.48 17.42
N LEU A 238 11.14 39.65 17.05
CA LEU A 238 10.42 40.64 16.23
C LEU A 238 9.97 40.07 14.87
N PHE A 239 10.79 39.25 14.21
CA PHE A 239 10.41 38.55 12.99
C PHE A 239 9.19 37.64 13.22
N VAL A 240 9.25 36.81 14.26
CA VAL A 240 8.15 35.92 14.63
C VAL A 240 6.90 36.69 15.02
N GLN A 241 7.01 37.78 15.79
CA GLN A 241 5.86 38.62 16.12
C GLN A 241 5.18 39.20 14.87
N GLY A 242 5.96 39.61 13.86
CA GLY A 242 5.42 40.04 12.56
C GLY A 242 4.66 38.92 11.86
N PHE A 243 5.21 37.70 11.85
CA PHE A 243 4.58 36.52 11.31
C PHE A 243 3.27 36.14 12.04
N LEU A 244 3.26 36.18 13.38
CA LEU A 244 2.05 35.91 14.18
C LEU A 244 0.96 36.96 13.93
N ARG A 245 1.32 38.26 13.89
CA ARG A 245 0.36 39.34 13.57
C ARG A 245 -0.24 39.19 12.17
N ALA A 246 0.54 38.75 11.19
CA ALA A 246 0.03 38.51 9.84
C ALA A 246 -0.98 37.34 9.76
N ASN A 247 -0.91 36.38 10.70
CA ASN A 247 -1.76 35.20 10.74
C ASN A 247 -2.84 35.25 11.84
N SER A 248 -2.95 36.35 12.59
CA SER A 248 -3.84 36.45 13.77
C SER A 248 -5.34 36.43 13.44
N VAL A 249 -5.70 36.47 12.15
CA VAL A 249 -7.10 36.38 11.65
C VAL A 249 -7.77 35.05 12.08
N ALA A 250 -6.99 34.04 12.45
CA ALA A 250 -7.46 32.75 12.96
C ALA A 250 -7.95 32.77 14.43
N GLY A 251 -7.93 33.92 15.11
CA GLY A 251 -8.52 34.10 16.45
C GLY A 251 -7.84 33.30 17.56
N TYR A 252 -6.56 32.97 17.41
CA TYR A 252 -5.73 32.45 18.50
C TYR A 252 -5.09 33.61 19.25
N LYS A 253 -4.90 33.45 20.55
CA LYS A 253 -4.32 34.46 21.43
C LYS A 253 -3.00 34.03 22.06
N MET A 254 -2.75 32.74 22.17
CA MET A 254 -1.55 32.22 22.81
C MET A 254 -0.84 31.23 21.89
N VAL A 255 0.48 31.36 21.79
CA VAL A 255 1.31 30.50 20.95
C VAL A 255 2.46 29.95 21.78
N ARG A 256 2.45 28.65 22.01
CA ARG A 256 3.48 27.95 22.76
C ARG A 256 4.81 27.87 22.01
N VAL A 257 5.90 28.01 22.73
CA VAL A 257 7.28 27.92 22.24
C VAL A 257 8.11 26.98 23.14
N GLY A 258 9.40 26.80 22.85
CA GLY A 258 10.21 25.72 23.42
C GLY A 258 10.65 25.89 24.88
N GLY A 259 10.36 27.03 25.49
CA GLY A 259 10.77 27.35 26.86
C GLY A 259 9.95 26.63 27.93
N THR A 260 10.62 26.17 28.98
CA THR A 260 10.03 25.56 30.17
C THR A 260 10.94 25.72 31.39
N ASP A 261 10.38 25.72 32.58
CA ASP A 261 11.10 25.53 33.84
C ASP A 261 10.59 24.30 34.63
N GLU A 262 9.91 23.38 33.94
CA GLU A 262 9.38 22.14 34.52
C GLU A 262 10.52 21.36 35.21
N GLY A 263 10.39 21.19 36.53
CA GLY A 263 11.36 20.53 37.39
C GLY A 263 12.27 21.45 38.19
N HIS A 264 12.45 22.73 37.80
CA HIS A 264 13.22 23.72 38.53
C HIS A 264 12.64 25.14 38.39
N GLU A 265 11.59 25.43 39.16
CA GLU A 265 10.91 26.72 39.26
C GLU A 265 11.88 27.93 39.20
N GLY A 266 11.62 28.84 38.27
CA GLY A 266 12.41 30.05 38.03
C GLY A 266 13.70 29.84 37.22
N THR A 267 13.98 28.61 36.77
CA THR A 267 15.13 28.29 35.90
C THR A 267 14.66 27.84 34.51
N TRP A 268 14.55 28.81 33.61
CA TRP A 268 14.05 28.60 32.25
C TRP A 268 15.08 27.96 31.31
N VAL A 269 14.69 26.85 30.69
CA VAL A 269 15.47 26.08 29.71
C VAL A 269 14.63 25.76 28.47
N TYR A 270 15.28 25.39 27.36
CA TYR A 270 14.59 24.78 26.23
C TYR A 270 14.37 23.29 26.47
N GLN A 271 13.11 22.87 26.39
CA GLN A 271 12.67 21.50 26.76
C GLN A 271 13.42 20.38 26.03
N ARG A 272 13.87 20.65 24.80
CA ARG A 272 14.50 19.66 23.92
C ARG A 272 15.89 19.23 24.39
N ASN A 273 16.66 20.16 24.94
CA ASN A 273 18.10 19.96 25.18
C ASN A 273 18.58 20.49 26.55
N ASN A 274 17.67 21.02 27.37
CA ASN A 274 17.95 21.63 28.67
C ASN A 274 18.97 22.78 28.61
N LYS A 275 19.14 23.42 27.45
CA LYS A 275 19.97 24.63 27.37
C LYS A 275 19.24 25.79 28.05
N PRO A 276 19.93 26.62 28.83
CA PRO A 276 19.33 27.82 29.41
C PRO A 276 18.78 28.74 28.35
N MET A 277 17.62 29.35 28.61
CA MET A 277 17.08 30.42 27.77
C MET A 277 17.92 31.68 27.95
N ALA A 278 18.91 31.88 27.08
CA ALA A 278 19.82 33.02 27.15
C ALA A 278 19.13 34.36 26.81
N PHE A 279 18.05 34.30 26.05
CA PHE A 279 17.21 35.43 25.71
C PHE A 279 15.77 35.18 26.19
N THR A 280 15.25 36.14 26.95
CA THR A 280 13.87 36.17 27.41
C THR A 280 13.30 37.58 27.27
N LYS A 281 12.03 37.68 26.90
CA LYS A 281 11.33 38.96 26.80
C LYS A 281 9.91 38.83 27.32
N TRP A 282 9.82 38.73 28.64
CA TRP A 282 8.57 38.60 29.39
C TRP A 282 7.69 39.83 29.28
N MET A 283 6.38 39.62 29.37
CA MET A 283 5.42 40.71 29.54
C MET A 283 5.49 41.28 30.98
N PRO A 284 4.97 42.49 31.23
CA PRO A 284 5.01 43.07 32.56
C PRO A 284 4.26 42.22 33.59
N GLY A 285 4.99 41.73 34.59
CA GLY A 285 4.44 40.84 35.62
C GLY A 285 5.08 39.45 35.62
N GLU A 286 5.60 39.02 34.45
CA GLU A 286 6.07 37.65 34.26
C GLU A 286 7.61 37.49 34.32
N PRO A 287 8.10 36.29 34.67
CA PRO A 287 7.32 35.16 35.18
C PRO A 287 6.82 35.41 36.61
N ASP A 288 5.57 35.05 36.90
CA ASP A 288 4.95 35.29 38.21
C ASP A 288 5.21 34.18 39.25
N GLY A 289 5.79 33.06 38.79
CA GLY A 289 6.22 31.94 39.62
C GLY A 289 5.05 31.19 40.24
N ILE A 290 3.88 31.20 39.59
CA ILE A 290 2.76 30.36 39.97
C ILE A 290 3.14 28.89 39.75
N PRO A 291 2.99 28.03 40.78
CA PRO A 291 3.26 26.60 40.62
C PRO A 291 2.42 25.99 39.49
N LEU A 292 3.06 25.20 38.63
CA LEU A 292 2.50 24.50 37.46
C LEU A 292 2.38 25.32 36.17
N ASP A 293 2.75 26.60 36.19
CA ASP A 293 2.80 27.44 34.99
C ASP A 293 4.17 27.31 34.29
N ASP A 294 4.57 26.06 34.05
CA ASP A 294 5.97 25.75 33.73
C ASP A 294 6.37 25.91 32.24
N CYS A 295 5.56 26.58 31.41
CA CYS A 295 5.76 26.65 29.96
C CYS A 295 5.59 28.03 29.36
N VAL A 296 6.40 28.35 28.34
CA VAL A 296 6.39 29.66 27.70
C VAL A 296 5.39 29.73 26.55
N TYR A 297 4.54 30.75 26.59
CA TYR A 297 3.67 31.16 25.51
C TYR A 297 3.97 32.59 25.07
N LEU A 298 3.65 32.90 23.82
CA LEU A 298 3.58 34.27 23.31
C LEU A 298 2.12 34.71 23.31
N TRP A 299 1.81 35.85 23.93
CA TRP A 299 0.43 36.31 24.12
C TRP A 299 0.08 37.54 23.28
N SER A 300 -0.97 37.42 22.45
CA SER A 300 -1.46 38.47 21.55
C SER A 300 -1.80 39.78 22.24
N ASP A 301 -2.39 39.71 23.44
CA ASP A 301 -2.90 40.88 24.15
C ASP A 301 -1.74 41.71 24.77
N HIS A 302 -0.55 41.12 24.82
CA HIS A 302 0.71 41.74 25.27
C HIS A 302 1.76 41.76 24.14
N GLU A 303 1.31 42.08 22.92
CA GLU A 303 2.17 42.27 21.74
C GLU A 303 3.05 41.05 21.38
N TRP A 304 2.63 39.84 21.76
CA TRP A 304 3.39 38.59 21.62
C TRP A 304 4.71 38.60 22.42
N LEU A 305 4.69 39.16 23.62
CA LEU A 305 5.71 38.96 24.64
C LEU A 305 5.52 37.59 25.32
N MET A 306 6.57 37.13 26.01
CA MET A 306 6.57 35.84 26.71
C MET A 306 5.72 35.90 27.97
N ASP A 307 5.01 34.82 28.23
CA ASP A 307 4.08 34.59 29.32
C ASP A 307 4.30 33.15 29.81
N ASP A 308 4.48 32.95 31.10
CA ASP A 308 4.52 31.63 31.73
C ASP A 308 3.11 31.14 32.02
N SER A 309 2.86 29.89 31.67
CA SER A 309 1.51 29.34 31.67
C SER A 309 1.58 27.82 31.64
N ARG A 310 0.49 27.17 32.07
CA ARG A 310 0.38 25.71 32.06
C ARG A 310 0.82 25.09 30.74
N CYS A 311 1.72 24.11 30.86
CA CYS A 311 2.17 23.26 29.77
C CYS A 311 1.04 22.52 29.03
N SER A 312 -0.10 22.31 29.71
CA SER A 312 -1.34 21.80 29.11
C SER A 312 -2.45 22.81 29.30
N PHE A 313 -2.55 23.76 28.36
CA PHE A 313 -3.55 24.81 28.39
C PHE A 313 -4.63 24.57 27.32
N TYR A 314 -5.86 24.26 27.73
CA TYR A 314 -7.00 24.17 26.83
C TYR A 314 -8.10 25.13 27.28
N ASP A 315 -8.09 26.33 26.69
CA ASP A 315 -9.18 27.30 26.85
C ASP A 315 -9.59 27.83 25.47
N SER A 316 -10.87 27.65 25.15
CA SER A 316 -11.47 28.09 23.88
C SER A 316 -11.41 29.60 23.67
N ASN A 317 -11.33 30.40 24.74
CA ASN A 317 -11.21 31.85 24.67
C ASN A 317 -9.83 32.30 24.19
N TYR A 318 -8.80 31.49 24.47
CA TYR A 318 -7.41 31.77 24.08
C TYR A 318 -7.00 30.99 22.83
N ASN A 319 -7.66 29.86 22.54
CA ASN A 319 -7.46 29.04 21.34
C ASN A 319 -5.96 28.80 21.07
N PRO A 320 -5.23 28.20 22.03
CA PRO A 320 -3.77 28.16 22.01
C PRO A 320 -3.23 27.34 20.85
N ARG A 321 -2.14 27.83 20.26
CA ARG A 321 -1.34 27.19 19.19
C ARG A 321 0.05 26.87 19.69
N TYR A 322 0.87 26.29 18.82
CA TYR A 322 2.30 26.14 19.03
C TYR A 322 3.06 26.55 17.77
N LEU A 323 4.31 26.95 17.96
CA LEU A 323 5.20 27.39 16.90
C LEU A 323 6.41 26.47 16.82
N CYS A 324 6.61 25.86 15.66
CA CYS A 324 7.84 25.12 15.37
C CYS A 324 8.86 26.03 14.69
N GLU A 325 10.13 25.72 14.87
CA GLU A 325 11.27 26.28 14.16
C GLU A 325 11.99 25.14 13.42
N VAL A 326 12.09 25.26 12.10
CA VAL A 326 12.61 24.21 11.20
C VAL A 326 13.80 24.79 10.41
N PRO A 327 15.00 24.17 10.51
CA PRO A 327 16.15 24.52 9.67
C PRO A 327 15.87 24.29 8.18
N VAL A 328 16.41 25.16 7.31
CA VAL A 328 16.28 25.11 5.84
C VAL A 328 17.65 24.97 5.17
#